data_AF-A0AAN0JIH7-F1
#
_entry.id   AF-A0AAN0JIH7-F1
#
_cell.length_a   1.000
_cell.length_b   1.000
_cell.length_c   1.000
_cell.angle_alpha   90.00
_cell.angle_beta   90.00
_cell.angle_gamma   90.00
#
_symmetry.space_group_name_H-M   'P 1'
#
loop_
_entity.id
_entity.type
_entity.pdbx_description
1 polymer ?
#
loop_
_entity_poly.entity_id
_entity_poly.type
_entity_poly.pdbx_seq_one_letter_code
_entity_poly.pdbx_strand_id
1 'polypeptide(L)'
;MTKAMQMEIDHLRSSLQCKTGVEETLIEKEKEIEQLQEKISLINIQQLKETSITLRKDQSTQYIDHQKGPVYVAIRDWEAKNITQLSIKKGEKLGIKKERTDGWWLAKSLDTDQEGYVYISDIEKDEESELSTLETLELFHYAMTENVDIPKIKELKMRSNVERARLFWSLIKQDSVLLDQLRRKERGKMY
;
A
#
# COMPACT_ATOMS: atom_id res chain seq x y z
N MET A 1 -72.69 -6.83 -16.38
CA MET A 1 -71.39 -7.50 -16.14
C MET A 1 -70.21 -6.73 -16.73
N THR A 2 -70.36 -6.10 -17.91
CA THR A 2 -69.30 -5.40 -18.66
C THR A 2 -68.68 -4.18 -17.96
N LYS A 3 -69.44 -3.38 -17.20
CA LYS A 3 -68.91 -2.19 -16.49
C LYS A 3 -67.95 -2.52 -15.35
N ALA A 4 -68.20 -3.61 -14.61
CA ALA A 4 -67.34 -4.01 -13.49
C ALA A 4 -65.97 -4.50 -14.00
N MET A 5 -65.98 -5.34 -15.04
CA MET A 5 -64.74 -5.80 -15.69
C MET A 5 -63.94 -4.65 -16.30
N GLN A 6 -64.59 -3.64 -16.87
CA GLN A 6 -63.90 -2.48 -17.42
C GLN A 6 -63.18 -1.66 -16.34
N MET A 7 -63.83 -1.42 -15.19
CA MET A 7 -63.20 -0.75 -14.05
C MET A 7 -61.99 -1.53 -13.50
N GLU A 8 -62.07 -2.87 -13.50
CA GLU A 8 -60.98 -3.73 -13.05
C GLU A 8 -59.77 -3.67 -14.01
N ILE A 9 -60.02 -3.66 -15.32
CA ILE A 9 -58.99 -3.47 -16.35
C ILE A 9 -58.31 -2.10 -16.22
N ASP A 10 -59.09 -1.03 -16.01
CA ASP A 10 -58.55 0.32 -15.89
C ASP A 10 -57.75 0.49 -14.59
N HIS A 11 -58.20 -0.13 -13.49
CA HIS A 11 -57.46 -0.17 -12.22
C HIS A 11 -56.12 -0.90 -12.36
N LEU A 12 -56.11 -2.08 -13.01
CA LEU A 12 -54.89 -2.84 -13.26
C LEU A 12 -53.89 -2.09 -14.14
N ARG A 13 -54.37 -1.39 -15.19
CA ARG A 13 -53.53 -0.54 -16.05
C ARG A 13 -52.89 0.60 -15.26
N SER A 14 -53.68 1.30 -14.44
CA SER A 14 -53.17 2.39 -13.61
C SER A 14 -52.13 1.90 -12.59
N SER A 15 -52.35 0.73 -11.98
CA SER A 15 -51.40 0.10 -11.04
C SER A 15 -50.09 -0.31 -11.73
N LEU A 16 -50.16 -0.89 -12.93
CA LEU A 16 -48.99 -1.23 -13.75
C LEU A 16 -48.17 0.00 -14.13
N GLN A 17 -48.83 1.07 -14.59
CA GLN A 17 -48.16 2.31 -15.00
C GLN A 17 -47.41 2.96 -13.83
N CYS A 18 -48.00 2.92 -12.62
CA CYS A 18 -47.37 3.40 -11.40
C CYS A 18 -46.13 2.57 -11.03
N LYS A 19 -46.20 1.24 -11.15
CA LYS A 19 -45.05 0.35 -10.90
C LYS A 19 -43.92 0.58 -11.91
N THR A 20 -44.23 0.70 -13.20
CA THR A 20 -43.22 0.98 -14.23
C THR A 20 -42.51 2.30 -13.99
N GLY A 21 -43.23 3.36 -13.59
CA GLY A 21 -42.61 4.64 -13.22
C GLY A 21 -41.64 4.53 -12.04
N VAL A 22 -41.98 3.72 -11.02
CA VAL A 22 -41.07 3.48 -9.88
C VAL A 22 -39.81 2.74 -10.33
N GLU A 23 -39.93 1.75 -11.21
CA GLU A 23 -38.79 0.99 -11.75
C GLU A 23 -37.83 1.90 -12.55
N GLU A 24 -38.37 2.79 -13.39
CA GLU A 24 -37.57 3.78 -14.13
C GLU A 24 -36.82 4.73 -13.18
N THR A 25 -37.49 5.21 -12.13
CA THR A 25 -36.82 6.05 -11.12
C THR A 25 -35.74 5.30 -10.35
N LEU A 26 -35.90 3.99 -10.12
CA LEU A 26 -34.91 3.18 -9.43
C LEU A 26 -33.65 3.00 -10.30
N ILE A 27 -33.82 2.70 -11.58
CA ILE A 27 -32.72 2.57 -12.55
C ILE A 27 -31.93 3.88 -12.67
N GLU A 28 -32.62 5.03 -12.69
CA GLU A 28 -31.96 6.33 -12.73
C GLU A 28 -31.17 6.62 -11.44
N LYS A 29 -31.70 6.23 -10.29
CA LYS A 29 -31.01 6.35 -8.99
C LYS A 29 -29.81 5.42 -8.87
N GLU A 30 -29.89 4.20 -9.37
CA GLU A 30 -28.75 3.27 -9.43
C GLU A 30 -27.61 3.83 -10.29
N LYS A 31 -27.93 4.42 -11.45
CA LYS A 31 -26.95 5.09 -12.30
C LYS A 31 -26.33 6.31 -11.62
N GLU A 32 -27.11 7.08 -10.87
CA GLU A 32 -26.61 8.21 -10.07
C GLU A 32 -25.65 7.74 -8.96
N ILE A 33 -25.96 6.63 -8.30
CA ILE A 33 -25.08 5.99 -7.31
C ILE A 33 -23.76 5.55 -7.94
N GLU A 34 -23.79 4.89 -9.10
CA GLU A 34 -22.58 4.48 -9.83
C GLU A 34 -21.69 5.68 -10.17
N GLN A 35 -22.28 6.77 -10.68
CA GLN A 35 -21.54 8.00 -10.98
C GLN A 35 -20.94 8.65 -9.73
N LEU A 36 -21.65 8.62 -8.61
CA LEU A 36 -21.13 9.15 -7.34
C LEU A 36 -19.99 8.30 -6.81
N GLN A 37 -20.07 6.97 -6.92
CA GLN A 37 -18.99 6.06 -6.56
C GLN A 37 -17.72 6.32 -7.40
N GLU A 38 -17.86 6.53 -8.71
CA GLU A 38 -16.74 6.87 -9.59
C GLU A 38 -16.11 8.22 -9.21
N LYS A 39 -16.92 9.25 -8.95
CA LYS A 39 -16.45 10.56 -8.48
C LYS A 39 -15.69 10.47 -7.15
N ILE A 40 -16.19 9.70 -6.17
CA ILE A 40 -15.52 9.48 -4.89
C ILE A 40 -14.15 8.81 -5.11
N SER A 41 -14.09 7.81 -5.99
CA SER A 41 -12.84 7.14 -6.35
C SER A 41 -11.81 8.11 -6.92
N LEU A 42 -12.22 8.96 -7.87
CA LEU A 42 -11.35 9.98 -8.47
C LEU A 42 -10.84 11.00 -7.44
N ILE A 43 -11.72 11.46 -6.54
CA ILE A 43 -11.35 12.40 -5.46
C ILE A 43 -10.32 11.77 -4.53
N ASN A 44 -10.52 10.52 -4.11
CA ASN A 44 -9.58 9.82 -3.24
C ASN A 44 -8.20 9.66 -3.91
N ILE A 45 -8.17 9.31 -5.20
CA ILE A 45 -6.91 9.22 -5.96
C ILE A 45 -6.21 10.59 -6.03
N GLN A 46 -6.96 11.67 -6.27
CA GLN A 46 -6.41 13.02 -6.32
C GLN A 46 -5.86 13.48 -4.97
N GLN A 47 -6.60 13.27 -3.88
CA GLN A 47 -6.15 13.58 -2.52
C GLN A 47 -4.89 12.80 -2.14
N LEU A 48 -4.80 11.52 -2.52
CA LEU A 48 -3.59 10.72 -2.32
C LEU A 48 -2.39 11.27 -3.10
N LYS A 49 -2.58 11.72 -4.34
CA LYS A 49 -1.53 12.38 -5.14
C LYS A 49 -1.10 13.71 -4.53
N GLU A 50 -2.04 14.53 -4.09
CA GLU A 50 -1.75 15.83 -3.47
C GLU A 50 -1.01 15.66 -2.14
N THR A 51 -1.42 14.70 -1.32
CA THR A 51 -0.77 14.38 -0.04
C THR A 51 0.66 13.86 -0.26
N SER A 52 0.88 13.03 -1.29
CA SER A 52 2.23 12.56 -1.63
C SER A 52 3.11 13.66 -2.21
N ILE A 53 2.55 14.64 -2.93
CA ILE A 53 3.29 15.82 -3.40
C ILE A 53 3.63 16.77 -2.24
N THR A 54 2.72 17.01 -1.30
CA THR A 54 3.00 17.87 -0.13
C THR A 54 4.04 17.24 0.80
N LEU A 55 3.97 15.92 1.05
CA LEU A 55 5.01 15.16 1.77
C LEU A 55 6.40 15.30 1.13
N ARG A 56 6.48 15.36 -0.21
CA ARG A 56 7.75 15.59 -0.93
C ARG A 56 8.24 17.04 -0.82
N LYS A 57 7.34 18.01 -0.69
CA LYS A 57 7.68 19.44 -0.68
C LYS A 57 8.25 19.88 0.67
N ASP A 58 7.76 19.31 1.76
CA ASP A 58 8.28 19.58 3.12
C ASP A 58 9.68 18.95 3.34
N GLN A 59 10.11 18.05 2.45
CA GLN A 59 11.44 17.43 2.45
C GLN A 59 12.45 18.15 1.54
N SER A 60 12.07 19.21 0.82
CA SER A 60 12.92 19.83 -0.21
C SER A 60 13.84 20.97 0.28
N THR A 61 13.90 21.26 1.59
CA THR A 61 14.81 22.29 2.13
C THR A 61 15.82 21.79 3.16
N GLN A 62 15.95 20.47 3.34
CA GLN A 62 17.13 19.90 4.00
C GLN A 62 17.64 18.74 3.15
N TYR A 63 18.95 18.74 2.95
CA TYR A 63 19.70 17.77 2.16
C TYR A 63 19.18 16.34 2.28
N ILE A 64 19.02 15.70 1.12
CA ILE A 64 18.84 14.27 0.94
C ILE A 64 19.91 13.51 1.75
N ASP A 65 19.54 12.97 2.91
CA ASP A 65 20.27 11.88 3.56
C ASP A 65 19.29 10.77 3.92
N HIS A 66 18.98 9.93 2.95
CA HIS A 66 18.75 8.47 3.07
C HIS A 66 18.02 7.89 4.30
N GLN A 67 17.09 8.60 4.95
CA GLN A 67 16.29 8.06 6.06
C GLN A 67 15.10 7.20 5.62
N LYS A 68 15.32 6.27 4.70
CA LYS A 68 14.42 5.13 4.45
C LYS A 68 15.23 3.86 4.14
N GLY A 69 16.27 3.61 4.93
CA GLY A 69 16.93 2.31 4.95
C GLY A 69 16.04 1.27 5.65
N PRO A 70 16.24 -0.03 5.39
CA PRO A 70 15.59 -1.10 6.15
C PRO A 70 15.82 -0.92 7.66
N VAL A 71 14.77 -1.13 8.44
CA VAL A 71 14.83 -1.09 9.91
C VAL A 71 15.27 -2.45 10.40
N TYR A 72 16.14 -2.46 11.40
CA TYR A 72 16.64 -3.66 12.05
C TYR A 72 16.29 -3.61 13.53
N VAL A 73 16.14 -4.77 14.14
CA VAL A 73 15.94 -4.94 15.57
C VAL A 73 17.20 -5.57 16.16
N ALA A 74 17.67 -5.02 17.28
CA ALA A 74 18.73 -5.63 18.06
C ALA A 74 18.23 -6.96 18.67
N ILE A 75 18.89 -8.08 18.37
CA ILE A 75 18.49 -9.40 18.90
C ILE A 75 19.06 -9.67 20.29
N ARG A 76 19.99 -8.83 20.74
CA ARG A 76 20.62 -8.89 22.07
C ARG A 76 21.10 -7.52 22.53
N ASP A 77 21.38 -7.42 23.82
CA ASP A 77 22.04 -6.24 24.39
C ASP A 77 23.52 -6.20 24.02
N TRP A 78 24.02 -5.01 23.71
CA TRP A 78 25.42 -4.75 23.47
C TRP A 78 25.83 -3.38 24.02
N GLU A 79 26.92 -3.33 24.76
CA GLU A 79 27.51 -2.08 25.24
C GLU A 79 28.71 -1.70 24.37
N ALA A 80 28.71 -0.45 23.89
CA ALA A 80 29.79 0.10 23.11
C ALA A 80 31.12 0.05 23.87
N LYS A 81 32.14 -0.54 23.24
CA LYS A 81 33.49 -0.65 23.82
C LYS A 81 34.36 0.57 23.55
N ASN A 82 33.94 1.44 22.65
CA ASN A 82 34.63 2.66 22.27
C ASN A 82 33.61 3.68 21.73
N ILE A 83 34.06 4.93 21.55
CA ILE A 83 33.22 6.05 21.13
C ILE A 83 32.64 5.94 19.72
N THR A 84 33.10 4.99 18.90
CA THR A 84 32.59 4.80 17.54
C THR A 84 31.49 3.73 17.48
N GLN A 85 31.36 2.89 18.51
CA GLN A 85 30.32 1.87 18.60
C GLN A 85 29.04 2.43 19.21
N LEU A 86 27.91 1.88 18.79
CA LEU A 86 26.60 2.18 19.35
C LEU A 86 26.25 1.13 20.41
N SER A 87 25.83 1.58 21.59
CA SER A 87 25.20 0.70 22.58
C SER A 87 23.76 0.45 22.17
N ILE A 88 23.33 -0.81 22.18
CA ILE A 88 21.99 -1.23 21.76
C ILE A 88 21.39 -2.16 22.81
N LYS A 89 20.07 -2.08 22.99
CA LYS A 89 19.31 -3.00 23.84
C LYS A 89 18.53 -3.99 22.99
N LYS A 90 18.35 -5.21 23.47
CA LYS A 90 17.52 -6.21 22.82
C LYS A 90 16.11 -5.65 22.58
N GLY A 91 15.64 -5.75 21.34
CA GLY A 91 14.36 -5.21 20.89
C GLY A 91 14.42 -3.77 20.38
N GLU A 92 15.55 -3.08 20.51
CA GLU A 92 15.72 -1.71 20.03
C GLU A 92 15.73 -1.66 18.50
N LYS A 93 15.04 -0.66 17.93
CA LYS A 93 14.98 -0.47 16.48
C LYS A 93 16.08 0.46 15.98
N LEU A 94 16.68 0.08 14.85
CA LEU A 94 17.86 0.71 14.29
C LEU A 94 17.62 0.99 12.79
N GLY A 95 17.90 2.22 12.36
CA GLY A 95 17.99 2.57 10.95
C GLY A 95 19.41 2.36 10.43
N ILE A 96 19.60 1.52 9.41
CA ILE A 96 20.93 1.31 8.83
C ILE A 96 21.24 2.39 7.79
N LYS A 97 22.32 3.13 8.02
CA LYS A 97 22.83 4.15 7.10
C LYS A 97 23.82 3.60 6.10
N LYS A 98 24.67 2.66 6.53
CA LYS A 98 25.70 2.07 5.67
C LYS A 98 25.91 0.60 5.98
N GLU A 99 25.47 -0.23 5.04
CA GLU A 99 25.71 -1.66 5.02
C GLU A 99 27.13 -1.98 4.53
N ARG A 100 27.70 -3.08 5.03
CA ARG A 100 28.94 -3.69 4.55
C ARG A 100 28.70 -5.19 4.33
N THR A 101 29.55 -5.83 3.55
CA THR A 101 29.48 -7.29 3.32
C THR A 101 29.59 -8.10 4.61
N ASP A 102 30.30 -7.56 5.60
CA ASP A 102 30.62 -8.22 6.85
C ASP A 102 31.00 -7.19 7.92
N GLY A 103 30.91 -7.63 9.18
CA GLY A 103 31.41 -6.89 10.33
C GLY A 103 30.47 -5.80 10.84
N TRP A 104 30.99 -4.58 10.92
CA TRP A 104 30.35 -3.45 11.62
C TRP A 104 29.64 -2.52 10.64
N TRP A 105 28.36 -2.30 10.87
CA TRP A 105 27.49 -1.45 10.08
C TRP A 105 27.23 -0.12 10.79
N LEU A 106 27.12 0.96 10.04
CA LEU A 106 26.75 2.25 10.62
C LEU A 106 25.24 2.31 10.78
N ALA A 107 24.78 2.41 12.03
CA ALA A 107 23.38 2.46 12.40
C ALA A 107 23.06 3.72 13.18
N LYS A 108 21.78 4.09 13.15
CA LYS A 108 21.17 5.10 14.00
C LYS A 108 20.12 4.44 14.87
N SER A 109 20.21 4.60 16.18
CA SER A 109 19.15 4.21 17.11
C SER A 109 17.92 5.07 16.86
N LEU A 110 16.76 4.43 16.67
CA LEU A 110 15.49 5.15 16.52
C LEU A 110 14.94 5.65 17.86
N ASP A 111 15.40 5.09 18.96
CA ASP A 111 14.95 5.45 20.31
C ASP A 111 15.78 6.60 20.89
N THR A 112 17.09 6.58 20.70
CA THR A 112 18.03 7.55 21.30
C THR A 112 18.56 8.57 20.30
N ASP A 113 18.26 8.40 19.02
CA ASP A 113 18.80 9.19 17.90
C ASP A 113 20.33 9.17 17.77
N GLN A 114 21.02 8.30 18.53
CA GLN A 114 22.47 8.16 18.51
C GLN A 114 22.95 7.34 17.31
N GLU A 115 24.10 7.71 16.77
CA GLU A 115 24.73 7.03 15.64
C GLU A 115 26.01 6.34 16.07
N GLY A 116 26.24 5.15 15.54
CA GLY A 116 27.48 4.42 15.76
C GLY A 116 27.48 3.08 15.06
N TYR A 117 28.58 2.37 15.22
CA TYR A 117 28.75 1.06 14.62
C TYR A 117 28.11 -0.04 15.45
N VAL A 118 27.31 -0.88 14.80
CA VAL A 118 26.73 -2.12 15.36
C VAL A 118 27.26 -3.32 14.59
N TYR A 119 27.42 -4.45 15.27
CA TYR A 119 27.87 -5.67 14.62
C TYR A 119 26.69 -6.38 13.96
N ILE A 120 26.85 -6.82 12.71
CA ILE A 120 25.76 -7.40 11.91
C ILE A 120 25.10 -8.61 12.59
N SER A 121 25.86 -9.41 13.35
CA SER A 121 25.33 -10.59 14.04
C SER A 121 24.51 -10.28 15.29
N ASP A 122 24.50 -9.02 15.75
CA ASP A 122 23.73 -8.58 16.92
C ASP A 122 22.39 -7.92 16.54
N ILE A 123 22.09 -7.86 15.24
CA ILE A 123 20.88 -7.25 14.69
C ILE A 123 20.21 -8.19 13.68
N GLU A 124 18.89 -8.13 13.58
CA GLU A 124 18.11 -8.81 12.55
C GLU A 124 17.21 -7.81 11.83
N LYS A 125 16.84 -8.10 10.59
CA LYS A 125 15.97 -7.23 9.82
C LYS A 125 14.56 -7.25 10.45
N ASP A 126 13.97 -6.08 10.66
CA ASP A 126 12.60 -5.98 11.15
C ASP A 126 11.62 -6.28 10.00
N GLU A 127 11.31 -7.57 9.81
CA GLU A 127 10.37 -8.05 8.78
C GLU A 127 8.98 -7.39 8.88
N GLU A 128 8.60 -6.89 10.06
CA GLU A 128 7.31 -6.19 10.27
C GLU A 128 7.39 -4.70 9.89
N SER A 129 8.58 -4.11 9.92
CA SER A 129 8.85 -2.75 9.42
C SER A 129 9.04 -2.67 7.90
N GLU A 130 9.02 -3.80 7.19
CA GLU A 130 9.40 -3.92 5.77
C GLU A 130 8.43 -3.31 4.77
N LEU A 131 7.22 -2.89 5.18
CA LEU A 131 6.24 -2.39 4.22
C LEU A 131 5.63 -1.10 4.74
N SER A 132 6.29 0.01 4.43
CA SER A 132 5.58 1.29 4.53
C SER A 132 4.37 1.26 3.60
N THR A 133 3.25 1.87 4.02
CA THR A 133 2.05 1.99 3.17
C THR A 133 2.40 2.58 1.80
N LEU A 134 3.38 3.49 1.77
CA LEU A 134 3.88 4.11 0.55
C LEU A 134 4.61 3.12 -0.36
N GLU A 135 5.61 2.39 0.16
CA GLU A 135 6.36 1.39 -0.62
C GLU A 135 5.42 0.31 -1.17
N THR A 136 4.44 -0.10 -0.37
CA THR A 136 3.42 -1.06 -0.78
C THR A 136 2.60 -0.55 -1.96
N LEU A 137 2.19 0.72 -1.92
CA LEU A 137 1.45 1.36 -3.00
C LEU A 137 2.30 1.51 -4.27
N GLU A 138 3.58 1.86 -4.13
CA GLU A 138 4.53 1.99 -5.23
C GLU A 138 4.76 0.63 -5.92
N LEU A 139 5.04 -0.41 -5.12
CA LEU A 139 5.19 -1.78 -5.62
C LEU A 139 3.89 -2.32 -6.22
N PHE A 140 2.73 -2.00 -5.64
CA PHE A 140 1.43 -2.39 -6.20
C PHE A 140 1.20 -1.73 -7.55
N HIS A 141 1.39 -0.41 -7.64
CA HIS A 141 1.25 0.33 -8.89
C HIS A 141 2.17 -0.25 -9.96
N TYR A 142 3.46 -0.41 -9.65
CA TYR A 142 4.44 -1.06 -10.51
C TYR A 142 3.96 -2.44 -10.97
N ALA A 143 3.55 -3.30 -10.04
CA ALA A 143 3.13 -4.65 -10.35
C ALA A 143 1.92 -4.68 -11.29
N MET A 144 1.00 -3.71 -11.19
CA MET A 144 -0.22 -3.64 -12.01
C MET A 144 0.03 -3.01 -13.39
N THR A 145 0.82 -1.94 -13.48
CA THR A 145 1.02 -1.20 -14.74
C THR A 145 2.09 -1.81 -15.63
N GLU A 146 3.13 -2.38 -15.03
CA GLU A 146 4.32 -2.79 -15.77
C GLU A 146 4.25 -4.23 -16.26
N ASN A 147 4.98 -4.57 -17.33
CA ASN A 147 5.10 -5.96 -17.77
C ASN A 147 6.06 -6.75 -16.87
N VAL A 148 5.58 -7.11 -15.69
CA VAL A 148 6.33 -7.85 -14.69
C VAL A 148 6.34 -9.34 -15.07
N ASP A 149 7.50 -9.84 -15.48
CA ASP A 149 7.71 -11.27 -15.70
C ASP A 149 7.89 -12.03 -14.39
N ILE A 150 6.80 -12.11 -13.61
CA ILE A 150 6.69 -12.90 -12.38
C ILE A 150 5.32 -13.61 -12.43
N PRO A 151 5.28 -14.96 -12.45
CA PRO A 151 4.04 -15.72 -12.64
C PRO A 151 2.91 -15.35 -11.66
N LYS A 152 3.22 -15.21 -10.37
CA LYS A 152 2.23 -14.83 -9.34
C LYS A 152 1.60 -13.46 -9.60
N ILE A 153 2.38 -12.50 -10.14
CA ILE A 153 1.88 -11.17 -10.50
C ILE A 153 1.04 -11.22 -11.78
N LYS A 154 1.43 -12.03 -12.76
CA LYS A 154 0.63 -12.26 -13.97
C LYS A 154 -0.74 -12.85 -13.63
N GLU A 155 -0.78 -13.86 -12.75
CA GLU A 155 -2.02 -14.44 -12.26
C GLU A 155 -2.88 -13.39 -11.53
N LEU A 156 -2.25 -12.58 -10.68
CA LEU A 156 -2.92 -11.51 -9.95
C LEU A 156 -3.59 -10.49 -10.88
N LYS A 157 -2.95 -10.13 -12.00
CA LYS A 157 -3.55 -9.24 -13.03
C LYS A 157 -4.79 -9.84 -13.70
N MET A 158 -4.98 -11.15 -13.68
CA MET A 158 -6.17 -11.79 -14.22
C MET A 158 -7.37 -11.76 -13.26
N ARG A 159 -7.16 -11.39 -11.99
CA ARG A 159 -8.23 -11.27 -10.97
C ARG A 159 -9.05 -9.99 -11.14
N SER A 160 -10.17 -9.87 -10.43
CA SER A 160 -10.99 -8.66 -10.40
C SER A 160 -10.22 -7.46 -9.80
N ASN A 161 -10.49 -6.23 -10.25
CA ASN A 161 -9.79 -5.04 -9.76
C ASN A 161 -9.94 -4.85 -8.24
N VAL A 162 -11.08 -5.25 -7.68
CA VAL A 162 -11.39 -5.12 -6.24
C VAL A 162 -10.49 -6.02 -5.38
N GLU A 163 -10.13 -7.20 -5.88
CA GLU A 163 -9.35 -8.18 -5.12
C GLU A 163 -7.85 -8.00 -5.25
N ARG A 164 -7.37 -7.38 -6.35
CA ARG A 164 -5.95 -7.26 -6.67
C ARG A 164 -5.13 -6.64 -5.54
N ALA A 165 -5.60 -5.55 -4.93
CA ALA A 165 -4.86 -4.87 -3.87
C ALA A 165 -4.75 -5.73 -2.60
N ARG A 166 -5.84 -6.39 -2.19
CA ARG A 166 -5.85 -7.26 -1.02
C ARG A 166 -4.98 -8.49 -1.22
N LEU A 167 -5.11 -9.14 -2.38
CA LEU A 167 -4.32 -10.31 -2.73
C LEU A 167 -2.84 -9.95 -2.87
N PHE A 168 -2.51 -8.80 -3.47
CA PHE A 168 -1.14 -8.30 -3.56
C PHE A 168 -0.50 -8.15 -2.18
N TRP A 169 -1.19 -7.47 -1.26
CA TRP A 169 -0.72 -7.29 0.12
C TRP A 169 -0.46 -8.62 0.82
N SER A 170 -1.38 -9.57 0.68
CA SER A 170 -1.21 -10.91 1.25
C SER A 170 -0.02 -11.66 0.64
N LEU A 171 0.17 -11.53 -0.68
CA LEU A 171 1.26 -12.17 -1.43
C LEU A 171 2.63 -11.68 -0.95
N ILE A 172 2.84 -10.36 -0.88
CA ILE A 172 4.13 -9.80 -0.51
C ILE A 172 4.46 -9.96 0.97
N LYS A 173 3.44 -10.10 1.83
CA LYS A 173 3.64 -10.43 3.25
C LYS A 173 4.04 -11.88 3.50
N GLN A 174 3.55 -12.80 2.67
CA GLN A 174 3.82 -14.24 2.85
C GLN A 174 5.06 -14.70 2.10
N ASP A 175 5.45 -13.99 1.05
CA ASP A 175 6.55 -14.36 0.16
C ASP A 175 7.58 -13.23 0.11
N SER A 176 8.53 -13.28 1.05
CA SER A 176 9.64 -12.30 1.12
C SER A 176 10.53 -12.35 -0.11
N VAL A 177 10.66 -13.52 -0.77
CA VAL A 177 11.40 -13.66 -2.02
C VAL A 177 10.73 -12.89 -3.16
N LEU A 178 9.40 -12.97 -3.26
CA LEU A 178 8.61 -12.18 -4.22
C LEU A 178 8.77 -10.68 -3.96
N LEU A 179 8.72 -10.26 -2.69
CA LEU A 179 8.91 -8.85 -2.29
C LEU A 179 10.28 -8.34 -2.75
N ASP A 180 11.35 -9.08 -2.48
CA ASP A 180 12.70 -8.71 -2.90
C ASP A 180 12.87 -8.69 -4.43
N GLN A 181 12.24 -9.63 -5.13
CA GLN A 181 12.22 -9.63 -6.60
C GLN A 181 11.53 -8.38 -7.15
N LEU A 182 10.39 -7.99 -6.60
CA LEU A 182 9.66 -6.79 -7.00
C LEU A 182 10.51 -5.53 -6.76
N ARG A 183 11.11 -5.40 -5.58
CA ARG A 183 12.01 -4.29 -5.24
C ARG A 183 13.20 -4.16 -6.18
N ARG A 184 13.84 -5.28 -6.53
CA ARG A 184 14.97 -5.28 -7.48
C ARG A 184 14.53 -4.85 -8.88
N LYS A 185 13.40 -5.37 -9.36
CA LYS A 185 12.88 -5.03 -10.70
C LYS A 185 12.30 -3.62 -10.78
N GLU A 186 11.81 -3.05 -9.68
CA GLU A 186 11.30 -1.68 -9.61
C GLU A 186 12.46 -0.67 -9.61
N ARG A 187 13.47 -0.86 -8.75
CA ARG A 187 14.68 -0.02 -8.73
C ARG A 187 15.51 -0.10 -10.02
N GLY A 188 15.51 -1.24 -10.69
CA GLY A 188 16.21 -1.42 -11.97
C GLY A 188 15.66 -0.61 -13.15
N LYS A 189 14.52 0.10 -12.99
CA LYS A 189 13.96 0.99 -14.02
C LYS A 189 14.43 2.43 -13.95
N MET A 190 15.13 2.80 -12.87
CA MET A 190 15.59 4.17 -12.64
C MET A 190 16.92 4.48 -13.34
N TYR A 191 17.36 3.62 -14.27
CA TYR A 191 18.58 3.76 -15.07
C TYR A 191 18.32 3.46 -16.54
#